data_AF-A0A971SD05-F1
#
_entry.id   AF-A0A971SD05-F1
#
_cell.length_a   1.000
_cell.length_b   1.000
_cell.length_c   1.000
_cell.angle_alpha   90.00
_cell.angle_beta   90.00
_cell.angle_gamma   90.00
#
_symmetry.space_group_name_H-M   'P 1'
#
loop_
_entity.id
_entity.type
_entity.pdbx_description
1 polymer ?
#
loop_
_entity_poly.entity_id
_entity_poly.type
_entity_poly.pdbx_seq_one_letter_code
_entity_poly.pdbx_strand_id
1 'polypeptide(L)'
;MESFKSHFRNEYGERWFFEYNYEANRAFVTGDDIGDEIYPVIEGRAPYLILNEDESVWLKSSWEKATAGLNKIGLYLDLDTEFVAGKKYCYLTNDICPICLEEREYFEVHHCVPKVDGGSDDYRNLLNICGSCHALIAGGCVKERLPRFLAAYYHQLMYFGIDFFLIIKRQPGGFFERSPAVEEMLESYLQADQEHQHKCDEIIRNEARLLY
;
A
#
# COMPACT_ATOMS: atom_id res chain seq x y z
N MET A 1 8.48 -18.55 13.18
CA MET A 1 8.39 -17.26 12.47
C MET A 1 9.35 -16.31 13.15
N GLU A 2 10.26 -15.70 12.38
CA GLU A 2 11.21 -14.72 12.92
C GLU A 2 10.52 -13.36 13.01
N SER A 3 10.65 -12.71 14.16
CA SER A 3 10.09 -11.38 14.41
C SER A 3 11.09 -10.58 15.23
N PHE A 4 11.27 -9.29 14.93
CA PHE A 4 11.98 -8.38 15.82
C PHE A 4 11.01 -7.83 16.86
N LYS A 5 11.41 -7.77 18.13
CA LYS A 5 10.60 -7.21 19.20
C LYS A 5 11.40 -6.22 20.03
N SER A 6 10.78 -5.10 20.38
CA SER A 6 11.35 -4.05 21.23
C SER A 6 10.31 -3.66 22.27
N HIS A 7 10.77 -3.26 23.45
CA HIS A 7 9.91 -2.75 24.51
C HIS A 7 10.47 -1.46 25.08
N PHE A 8 9.57 -0.62 25.59
CA PHE A 8 9.89 0.65 26.22
C PHE A 8 9.00 0.88 27.42
N ARG A 9 9.52 1.60 28.42
CA ARG A 9 8.74 2.08 29.55
C ARG A 9 9.03 3.57 29.70
N ASN A 10 7.98 4.39 29.63
CA ASN A 10 8.13 5.84 29.74
C ASN A 10 8.27 6.29 31.21
N GLU A 11 8.38 7.60 31.42
CA GLU A 11 8.53 8.20 32.76
C GLU A 11 7.31 8.00 33.68
N TYR A 12 6.13 7.77 33.12
CA TYR A 12 4.89 7.49 33.84
C TYR A 12 4.74 6.01 34.22
N GLY A 13 5.63 5.16 33.73
CA GLY A 13 5.65 3.72 34.00
C GLY A 13 4.82 2.90 33.03
N GLU A 14 4.27 3.52 31.98
CA GLU A 14 3.48 2.88 30.92
C GLU A 14 4.40 2.08 30.00
N ARG A 15 3.95 0.91 29.59
CA ARG A 15 4.73 -0.01 28.75
C ARG A 15 4.26 0.06 27.30
N TRP A 16 5.24 0.04 26.41
CA TRP A 16 5.06 -0.02 24.97
C TRP A 16 5.77 -1.23 24.39
N PHE A 17 5.15 -1.86 23.39
CA PHE A 17 5.68 -3.01 22.68
C PHE A 17 5.67 -2.73 21.18
N PHE A 18 6.80 -2.95 20.54
CA PHE A 18 6.94 -2.90 19.09
C PHE A 18 7.29 -4.29 18.58
N GLU A 19 6.64 -4.71 17.50
CA GLU A 19 6.94 -5.96 16.80
C GLU A 19 7.00 -5.75 15.30
N TYR A 20 8.03 -6.32 14.67
CA TYR A 20 8.15 -6.42 13.22
C TYR A 20 8.10 -7.90 12.83
N ASN A 21 7.09 -8.29 12.06
CA ASN A 21 6.94 -9.63 11.50
C ASN A 21 7.60 -9.66 10.11
N TYR A 22 8.71 -10.40 9.97
CA TYR A 22 9.48 -10.45 8.72
C TYR A 22 8.76 -11.18 7.59
N GLU A 23 7.97 -12.20 7.91
CA GLU A 23 7.20 -12.96 6.93
C GLU A 23 6.02 -12.15 6.41
N ALA A 24 5.29 -11.50 7.32
CA ALA A 24 4.20 -10.61 6.96
C ALA A 24 4.70 -9.27 6.39
N ASN A 25 5.97 -8.92 6.59
CA ASN A 25 6.57 -7.62 6.26
C ASN A 25 5.77 -6.44 6.85
N ARG A 26 5.46 -6.54 8.15
CA ARG A 26 4.58 -5.61 8.89
C ARG A 26 5.18 -5.27 10.23
N ALA A 27 4.93 -4.04 10.68
CA ALA A 27 5.25 -3.61 12.02
C ALA A 27 4.04 -3.05 12.73
N PHE A 28 3.98 -3.26 14.04
CA PHE A 28 2.92 -2.73 14.88
C PHE A 28 3.45 -2.31 16.25
N VAL A 29 2.70 -1.42 16.89
CA VAL A 29 2.92 -0.96 18.26
C VAL A 29 1.66 -1.16 19.10
N THR A 30 1.84 -1.62 20.33
CA THR A 30 0.80 -1.73 21.37
C THR A 30 1.31 -1.11 22.67
N GLY A 31 0.42 -0.73 23.59
CA GLY A 31 0.83 -0.18 24.88
C GLY A 31 -0.29 -0.10 25.91
N ASP A 32 0.10 0.16 27.16
CA ASP A 32 -0.82 0.23 28.31
C ASP A 32 -1.88 1.35 28.12
N ASP A 33 -1.51 2.48 27.50
CA ASP A 33 -2.36 3.67 27.32
C ASP A 33 -3.51 3.50 26.34
N ILE A 34 -3.36 2.55 25.43
CA ILE A 34 -4.29 2.29 24.34
C ILE A 34 -5.04 0.98 24.55
N GLY A 35 -5.02 0.42 25.75
CA GLY A 35 -5.81 -0.77 26.10
C GLY A 35 -5.53 -1.98 25.22
N ASP A 36 -4.26 -2.20 24.87
CA ASP A 36 -3.80 -3.27 23.97
C ASP A 36 -4.30 -3.17 22.50
N GLU A 37 -4.81 -2.01 22.08
CA GLU A 37 -5.03 -1.73 20.66
C GLU A 37 -3.73 -1.82 19.84
N ILE A 38 -3.85 -2.23 18.58
CA ILE A 38 -2.72 -2.44 17.67
C ILE A 38 -2.71 -1.33 16.64
N TYR A 39 -1.62 -0.55 16.62
CA TYR A 39 -1.41 0.50 15.62
C TYR A 39 -0.31 0.08 14.63
N PRO A 40 -0.53 0.24 13.31
CA PRO A 40 0.50 -0.05 12.32
C PRO A 40 1.66 0.94 12.47
N VAL A 41 2.89 0.48 12.25
CA VAL A 41 4.09 1.33 12.28
C VAL A 41 4.70 1.41 10.89
N ILE A 42 4.96 2.64 10.43
CA ILE A 42 5.52 2.95 9.12
C ILE A 42 6.61 4.00 9.30
N GLU A 43 7.82 3.70 8.80
CA GLU A 43 8.96 4.61 8.92
C GLU A 43 9.23 5.09 10.37
N GLY A 44 8.94 4.22 11.35
CA GLY A 44 9.10 4.55 12.77
C GLY A 44 8.02 5.46 13.34
N ARG A 45 6.89 5.61 12.65
CA ARG A 45 5.73 6.39 13.06
C ARG A 45 4.50 5.48 13.16
N ALA A 46 3.61 5.73 14.12
CA ALA A 46 2.33 5.05 14.23
C ALA A 46 1.22 6.05 13.92
N PRO A 47 0.66 6.06 12.69
CA PRO A 47 -0.43 6.96 12.34
C PRO A 47 -1.60 6.75 13.30
N TYR A 48 -2.26 7.84 13.68
CA TYR A 48 -3.35 7.87 14.67
C TYR A 48 -2.96 7.66 16.13
N LEU A 49 -1.69 7.35 16.42
CA LEU A 49 -1.21 7.22 17.79
C LEU A 49 -0.44 8.48 18.19
N ILE A 50 -0.93 9.19 19.21
CA ILE A 50 -0.22 10.33 19.80
C ILE A 50 0.82 9.79 20.76
N LEU A 51 2.10 9.93 20.38
CA LEU A 51 3.25 9.56 21.21
C LEU A 51 3.94 10.82 21.73
N ASN A 52 4.47 10.77 22.94
CA ASN A 52 5.39 11.80 23.43
C ASN A 52 6.76 11.72 22.73
N GLU A 53 7.68 12.61 23.08
CA GLU A 53 9.00 12.70 22.44
C GLU A 53 9.81 11.42 22.63
N ASP A 54 9.89 10.89 23.85
CA ASP A 54 10.68 9.70 24.17
C ASP A 54 10.13 8.44 23.50
N GLU A 55 8.80 8.29 23.47
CA GLU A 55 8.11 7.20 22.79
C GLU A 55 8.33 7.25 21.28
N SER A 56 8.24 8.44 20.69
CA SER A 56 8.49 8.65 19.27
C SER A 56 9.93 8.29 18.89
N VAL A 57 10.90 8.70 19.72
CA VAL A 57 12.32 8.38 19.53
C VAL A 57 12.55 6.86 19.65
N TRP A 58 11.96 6.21 20.65
CA TRP A 58 12.05 4.76 20.81
C TRP A 58 11.43 4.00 19.63
N LEU A 59 10.23 4.39 19.19
CA LEU A 59 9.54 3.73 18.09
C LEU A 59 10.36 3.82 16.80
N LYS A 60 10.89 5.02 16.52
CA LYS A 60 11.78 5.24 15.38
C LYS A 60 13.04 4.39 15.45
N SER A 61 13.72 4.35 16.60
CA SER A 61 14.91 3.50 16.78
C SER A 61 14.60 2.01 16.62
N SER A 62 13.43 1.58 17.11
CA SER A 62 13.00 0.19 17.01
C SER A 62 12.72 -0.22 15.56
N TRP A 63 12.07 0.67 14.80
CA TRP A 63 11.87 0.50 13.36
C TRP A 63 13.21 0.41 12.63
N GLU A 64 14.10 1.39 12.80
CA GLU A 64 15.40 1.42 12.11
C GLU A 64 16.22 0.14 12.35
N LYS A 65 16.18 -0.40 13.57
CA LYS A 65 16.84 -1.68 13.92
C LYS A 65 16.16 -2.86 13.25
N ALA A 66 14.83 -2.93 13.28
CA ALA A 66 14.07 -4.04 12.71
C ALA A 66 14.23 -4.11 11.18
N THR A 67 14.30 -2.96 10.53
CA THR A 67 14.40 -2.86 9.07
C THR A 67 15.83 -2.79 8.55
N ALA A 68 16.83 -2.81 9.43
CA ALA A 68 18.23 -2.74 9.03
C ALA A 68 18.60 -3.92 8.13
N GLY A 69 19.04 -3.63 6.91
CA GLY A 69 19.45 -4.65 5.94
C GLY A 69 18.32 -5.31 5.16
N LEU A 70 17.06 -4.90 5.36
CA LEU A 70 15.96 -5.33 4.50
C LEU A 70 16.05 -4.63 3.14
N ASN A 71 15.93 -5.41 2.06
CA ASN A 71 15.94 -4.89 0.70
C ASN A 71 14.56 -4.35 0.26
N LYS A 72 13.50 -4.74 0.97
CA LYS A 72 12.10 -4.32 0.75
C LYS A 72 11.39 -4.25 2.10
N ILE A 73 10.58 -3.22 2.30
CA ILE A 73 9.79 -2.99 3.51
C ILE A 73 8.37 -2.70 3.02
N GLY A 74 7.39 -3.47 3.50
CA GLY A 74 6.00 -3.27 3.16
C GLY A 74 5.47 -2.08 3.94
N LEU A 75 4.95 -1.06 3.27
CA LEU A 75 4.43 0.15 3.91
C LEU A 75 2.89 0.13 3.98
N TYR A 76 2.30 -1.05 4.00
CA TYR A 76 0.86 -1.19 4.06
C TYR A 76 0.34 -1.00 5.50
N LEU A 77 -0.55 -0.04 5.69
CA LEU A 77 -1.13 0.32 6.98
C LEU A 77 -2.12 -0.71 7.55
N ASP A 78 -2.44 -1.78 6.81
CA ASP A 78 -3.47 -2.75 7.19
C ASP A 78 -4.85 -2.14 7.47
N LEU A 79 -5.09 -0.97 6.89
CA LEU A 79 -6.40 -0.33 6.88
C LEU A 79 -7.18 -0.92 5.70
N ASP A 80 -8.42 -1.33 5.94
CA ASP A 80 -9.27 -1.84 4.88
C ASP A 80 -9.53 -0.73 3.85
N THR A 81 -9.25 -1.01 2.58
CA THR A 81 -9.63 -0.09 1.52
C THR A 81 -11.14 -0.12 1.35
N GLU A 82 -11.75 1.03 1.52
CA GLU A 82 -13.19 1.21 1.37
C GLU A 82 -13.57 1.43 -0.10
N PHE A 83 -14.64 0.77 -0.52
CA PHE A 83 -15.20 0.90 -1.86
C PHE A 83 -16.44 1.78 -1.84
N VAL A 84 -16.38 2.94 -2.49
CA VAL A 84 -17.56 3.79 -2.63
C VAL A 84 -18.29 3.46 -3.91
N ALA A 85 -19.23 2.52 -3.85
CA ALA A 85 -20.06 2.10 -4.98
C ALA A 85 -20.74 3.28 -5.72
N GLY A 86 -21.01 4.39 -5.02
CA GLY A 86 -21.58 5.61 -5.60
C GLY A 86 -20.57 6.57 -6.26
N LYS A 87 -19.27 6.50 -5.92
CA LYS A 87 -18.25 7.44 -6.41
C LYS A 87 -17.22 6.81 -7.36
N LYS A 88 -17.30 5.49 -7.57
CA LYS A 88 -16.46 4.72 -8.50
C LYS A 88 -14.95 4.78 -8.20
N TYR A 89 -14.56 4.93 -6.94
CA TYR A 89 -13.15 4.88 -6.55
C TYR A 89 -13.01 4.12 -5.23
N CYS A 90 -11.77 3.72 -4.95
CA CYS A 90 -11.37 3.18 -3.65
C CYS A 90 -10.48 4.17 -2.90
N TYR A 91 -10.42 4.03 -1.57
CA TYR A 91 -9.56 4.83 -0.70
C TYR A 91 -9.18 4.03 0.55
N LEU A 92 -8.01 4.33 1.10
CA LEU A 92 -7.55 3.73 2.35
C LEU A 92 -8.31 4.34 3.54
N THR A 93 -8.17 5.66 3.72
CA THR A 93 -8.99 6.47 4.64
C THR A 93 -9.27 7.83 4.01
N ASN A 94 -10.13 8.63 4.65
CA ASN A 94 -10.47 9.97 4.15
C ASN A 94 -9.39 11.03 4.46
N ASP A 95 -8.39 10.68 5.28
CA ASP A 95 -7.34 11.58 5.76
C ASP A 95 -5.93 11.12 5.43
N ILE A 96 -5.66 9.82 5.17
CA ILE A 96 -4.33 9.32 4.79
C ILE A 96 -4.25 9.01 3.30
N CYS A 97 -3.23 9.57 2.66
CA CYS A 97 -2.94 9.26 1.27
C CYS A 97 -2.35 7.85 1.12
N PRO A 98 -2.93 6.96 0.28
CA PRO A 98 -2.38 5.63 0.05
C PRO A 98 -1.09 5.63 -0.79
N ILE A 99 -0.47 6.78 -1.04
CA ILE A 99 0.78 6.87 -1.81
C ILE A 99 1.92 7.37 -0.95
N CYS A 100 1.69 8.45 -0.21
CA CYS A 100 2.72 9.01 0.69
C CYS A 100 2.53 8.61 2.15
N LEU A 101 1.39 7.99 2.50
CA LEU A 101 1.08 7.53 3.86
C LEU A 101 1.13 8.64 4.91
N GLU A 102 0.84 9.87 4.46
CA GLU A 102 0.75 11.06 5.30
C GLU A 102 -0.70 11.52 5.37
N GLU A 103 -1.05 12.16 6.47
CA GLU A 103 -2.32 12.87 6.64
C GLU A 103 -2.42 14.06 5.68
N ARG A 104 -3.60 14.26 5.07
CA ARG A 104 -3.86 15.23 4.01
C ARG A 104 -5.29 15.74 4.10
N GLU A 105 -5.49 17.00 3.73
CA GLU A 105 -6.82 17.63 3.72
C GLU A 105 -7.49 17.59 2.34
N TYR A 106 -6.71 17.39 1.27
CA TYR A 106 -7.18 17.50 -0.11
C TYR A 106 -6.81 16.28 -0.94
N PHE A 107 -7.83 15.67 -1.55
CA PHE A 107 -7.73 14.45 -2.34
C PHE A 107 -8.37 14.59 -3.72
N GLU A 108 -7.83 13.84 -4.67
CA GLU A 108 -8.26 13.77 -6.06
C GLU A 108 -8.32 12.30 -6.51
N VAL A 109 -9.27 12.00 -7.41
CA VAL A 109 -9.41 10.66 -7.99
C VAL A 109 -8.40 10.47 -9.11
N HIS A 110 -7.58 9.43 -9.01
CA HIS A 110 -6.48 9.13 -9.92
C HIS A 110 -6.70 7.82 -10.68
N HIS A 111 -6.44 7.83 -11.99
CA HIS A 111 -6.38 6.63 -12.82
C HIS A 111 -5.02 5.92 -12.67
N CYS A 112 -4.99 4.76 -12.02
CA CYS A 112 -3.75 3.99 -11.82
C CYS A 112 -3.14 3.50 -13.14
N VAL A 113 -3.99 3.10 -14.11
CA VAL A 113 -3.65 3.01 -15.53
C VAL A 113 -4.28 4.20 -16.24
N PRO A 114 -3.52 5.06 -16.93
CA PRO A 114 -4.06 6.22 -17.61
C PRO A 114 -5.12 5.88 -18.67
N LYS A 115 -6.10 6.78 -18.90
CA LYS A 115 -7.12 6.57 -19.97
C LYS A 115 -6.51 6.42 -21.36
N VAL A 116 -5.46 7.17 -21.65
CA VAL A 116 -4.71 7.08 -22.92
C VAL A 116 -4.09 5.70 -23.13
N ASP A 117 -3.99 4.92 -22.06
CA ASP A 117 -3.38 3.60 -22.02
C ASP A 117 -4.42 2.47 -21.93
N GLY A 118 -5.71 2.81 -21.95
CA GLY A 118 -6.81 1.85 -21.86
C GLY A 118 -7.41 1.74 -20.46
N GLY A 119 -6.93 2.53 -19.50
CA GLY A 119 -7.50 2.58 -18.16
C GLY A 119 -8.99 2.94 -18.15
N SER A 120 -9.76 2.24 -17.33
CA SER A 120 -11.20 2.43 -17.20
C SER A 120 -11.56 3.44 -16.08
N ASP A 121 -12.83 3.84 -16.05
CA ASP A 121 -13.44 4.56 -14.91
C ASP A 121 -14.06 3.59 -13.88
N ASP A 122 -13.59 2.34 -13.87
CA ASP A 122 -13.96 1.35 -12.86
C ASP A 122 -13.18 1.64 -11.56
N TYR A 123 -13.80 1.38 -10.41
CA TYR A 123 -13.20 1.64 -9.10
C TYR A 123 -11.89 0.86 -8.89
N ARG A 124 -11.71 -0.25 -9.61
CA ARG A 124 -10.44 -0.99 -9.62
C ARG A 124 -9.28 -0.19 -10.20
N ASN A 125 -9.54 0.77 -11.07
CA ASN A 125 -8.54 1.66 -11.66
C ASN A 125 -8.49 3.06 -11.03
N LEU A 126 -9.42 3.36 -10.12
CA LEU A 126 -9.60 4.70 -9.57
C LEU A 126 -9.26 4.72 -8.09
N LEU A 127 -8.16 5.39 -7.76
CA LEU A 127 -7.66 5.54 -6.40
C LEU A 127 -7.77 6.99 -5.94
N ASN A 128 -8.33 7.22 -4.77
CA ASN A 128 -8.33 8.56 -4.17
C ASN A 128 -6.97 8.84 -3.52
N ILE A 129 -6.24 9.84 -4.02
CA ILE A 129 -4.89 10.18 -3.55
C ILE A 129 -4.80 11.67 -3.24
N CYS A 130 -3.82 12.10 -2.45
CA CYS A 130 -3.69 13.52 -2.15
C CYS A 130 -3.27 14.35 -3.38
N GLY A 131 -3.70 15.62 -3.44
CA GLY A 131 -3.39 16.49 -4.58
C GLY A 131 -1.90 16.66 -4.84
N SER A 132 -1.04 16.61 -3.81
CA SER A 132 0.41 16.64 -3.99
C SER A 132 0.95 15.40 -4.72
N CYS A 133 0.49 14.21 -4.36
CA CYS A 133 0.88 12.98 -5.06
C CYS A 133 0.30 12.95 -6.48
N HIS A 134 -0.95 13.40 -6.64
CA HIS A 134 -1.58 13.50 -7.95
C HIS A 134 -0.80 14.41 -8.91
N ALA A 135 -0.42 15.61 -8.45
CA ALA A 135 0.39 16.55 -9.23
C ALA A 135 1.78 15.98 -9.61
N LEU A 136 2.44 15.29 -8.68
CA LEU A 136 3.75 14.67 -8.93
C LEU A 136 3.67 13.49 -9.91
N ILE A 137 2.59 12.70 -9.88
CA ILE A 137 2.38 11.65 -10.87
C ILE A 137 2.16 12.27 -12.27
N ALA A 138 1.39 13.35 -12.35
CA ALA A 138 1.07 14.00 -13.62
C ALA A 138 2.27 14.76 -14.24
N GLY A 139 3.03 15.50 -13.43
CA GLY A 139 4.03 16.46 -13.93
C GLY A 139 5.39 16.43 -13.23
N GLY A 140 5.59 15.55 -12.25
CA GLY A 140 6.87 15.42 -11.55
C GLY A 140 7.97 14.83 -12.43
N CYS A 141 9.22 14.97 -11.99
CA CYS A 141 10.33 14.32 -12.69
C CYS A 141 10.23 12.79 -12.55
N VAL A 142 10.94 12.04 -13.41
CA VAL A 142 10.87 10.55 -13.41
C VAL A 142 11.13 9.94 -12.02
N LYS A 143 12.08 10.50 -11.26
CA LYS A 143 12.43 10.02 -9.91
C LYS A 143 11.31 10.17 -8.90
N GLU A 144 10.45 11.19 -9.05
CA GLU A 144 9.33 11.44 -8.15
C GLU A 144 8.05 10.76 -8.64
N ARG A 145 7.84 10.77 -9.95
CA ARG A 145 6.68 10.22 -10.62
C ARG A 145 6.63 8.70 -10.52
N LEU A 146 7.73 8.03 -10.89
CA LEU A 146 7.72 6.57 -11.04
C LEU A 146 7.37 5.83 -9.74
N PRO A 147 7.97 6.15 -8.57
CA PRO A 147 7.60 5.49 -7.33
C PRO A 147 6.14 5.68 -6.96
N ARG A 148 5.58 6.88 -7.16
CA ARG A 148 4.18 7.20 -6.83
C ARG A 148 3.19 6.53 -7.77
N PHE A 149 3.52 6.50 -9.06
CA PHE A 149 2.74 5.76 -10.05
C PHE A 149 2.73 4.26 -9.72
N LEU A 150 3.90 3.68 -9.41
CA LEU A 150 4.01 2.28 -9.02
C LEU A 150 3.26 1.98 -7.72
N ALA A 151 3.33 2.86 -6.72
CA ALA A 151 2.56 2.72 -5.48
C ALA A 151 1.05 2.70 -5.76
N ALA A 152 0.53 3.59 -6.61
CA ALA A 152 -0.88 3.60 -6.98
C ALA A 152 -1.31 2.31 -7.70
N TYR A 153 -0.44 1.82 -8.57
CA TYR A 153 -0.63 0.59 -9.32
C TYR A 153 -0.60 -0.66 -8.42
N TYR A 154 0.40 -0.79 -7.54
CA TYR A 154 0.54 -1.91 -6.61
C TYR A 154 -0.53 -1.90 -5.52
N HIS A 155 -0.99 -0.72 -5.09
CA HIS A 155 -2.14 -0.62 -4.19
C HIS A 155 -3.36 -1.32 -4.78
N GLN A 156 -3.72 -1.01 -6.03
CA GLN A 156 -4.87 -1.64 -6.67
C GLN A 156 -4.66 -3.14 -6.92
N LEU A 157 -3.45 -3.55 -7.32
CA LEU A 157 -3.14 -4.97 -7.49
C LEU A 157 -3.23 -5.76 -6.18
N MET A 158 -2.83 -5.18 -5.05
CA MET A 158 -2.96 -5.83 -3.75
C MET A 158 -4.42 -6.12 -3.38
N TYR A 159 -5.36 -5.22 -3.71
CA TYR A 159 -6.78 -5.38 -3.40
C TYR A 159 -7.61 -6.09 -4.47
N PHE A 160 -7.19 -6.05 -5.72
CA PHE A 160 -7.98 -6.58 -6.83
C PHE A 160 -7.29 -7.71 -7.59
N GLY A 161 -6.00 -7.94 -7.35
CA GLY A 161 -5.24 -8.99 -8.01
C GLY A 161 -5.39 -8.92 -9.53
N ILE A 162 -5.70 -10.04 -10.17
CA ILE A 162 -5.83 -10.12 -11.63
C ILE A 162 -7.05 -9.36 -12.16
N ASP A 163 -8.10 -9.19 -11.36
CA ASP A 163 -9.29 -8.43 -11.78
C ASP A 163 -8.98 -6.97 -12.14
N PHE A 164 -7.88 -6.43 -11.62
CA PHE A 164 -7.35 -5.14 -12.02
C PHE A 164 -7.00 -5.07 -13.50
N PHE A 165 -6.53 -6.16 -14.10
CA PHE A 165 -6.18 -6.20 -15.52
C PHE A 165 -7.39 -6.41 -16.43
N LEU A 166 -8.41 -7.11 -15.94
CA LEU A 166 -9.61 -7.44 -16.74
C LEU A 166 -10.42 -6.22 -17.16
N ILE A 167 -10.26 -5.10 -16.46
CA ILE A 167 -10.92 -3.82 -16.77
C ILE A 167 -10.14 -2.92 -17.73
N ILE A 168 -8.89 -3.26 -18.05
CA ILE A 168 -8.06 -2.44 -18.93
C ILE A 168 -8.44 -2.74 -20.38
N LYS A 169 -8.72 -1.71 -21.16
CA LYS A 169 -9.06 -1.84 -22.57
C LYS A 169 -7.83 -2.07 -23.42
N ARG A 170 -7.90 -3.07 -24.30
CA ARG A 170 -6.92 -3.27 -25.37
C ARG A 170 -7.08 -2.17 -26.42
N GLN A 171 -6.02 -1.43 -26.71
CA GLN A 171 -6.00 -0.41 -27.75
C GLN A 171 -4.58 -0.17 -28.28
N PRO A 172 -4.42 0.32 -29.52
CA PRO A 172 -3.12 0.63 -30.09
C PRO A 172 -2.34 1.63 -29.23
N GLY A 173 -1.07 1.33 -28.99
CA GLY A 173 -0.17 2.08 -28.11
C GLY A 173 -0.54 2.02 -26.63
N GLY A 174 -1.49 1.18 -26.23
CA GLY A 174 -2.01 1.09 -24.86
C GLY A 174 -1.13 0.29 -23.89
N PHE A 175 -1.67 0.00 -22.70
CA PHE A 175 -0.98 -0.71 -21.62
C PHE A 175 -0.43 -2.07 -22.06
N PHE A 176 -1.27 -2.93 -22.64
CA PHE A 176 -0.87 -4.29 -23.01
C PHE A 176 0.19 -4.32 -24.13
N GLU A 177 0.13 -3.42 -25.11
CA GLU A 177 1.16 -3.32 -26.16
C GLU A 177 2.53 -2.94 -25.60
N ARG A 178 2.56 -2.09 -24.56
CA ARG A 178 3.79 -1.73 -23.86
C ARG A 178 4.20 -2.73 -22.78
N SER A 179 3.35 -3.71 -22.47
CA SER A 179 3.57 -4.71 -21.43
C SER A 179 3.06 -6.08 -21.90
N PRO A 180 3.61 -6.64 -22.98
CA PRO A 180 3.10 -7.87 -23.59
C PRO A 180 3.16 -9.07 -22.64
N ALA A 181 4.13 -9.11 -21.72
CA ALA A 181 4.21 -10.14 -20.69
C ALA A 181 2.99 -10.15 -19.76
N VAL A 182 2.35 -9.01 -19.52
CA VAL A 182 1.13 -8.93 -18.72
C VAL A 182 -0.06 -9.46 -19.51
N GLU A 183 -0.10 -9.23 -20.83
CA GLU A 183 -1.14 -9.79 -21.70
C GLU A 183 -1.04 -11.32 -21.78
N GLU A 184 0.16 -11.85 -21.99
CA GLU A 184 0.41 -13.31 -21.99
C GLU A 184 0.01 -13.95 -20.65
N MET A 185 0.38 -13.32 -19.53
CA MET A 185 -0.01 -13.77 -18.20
C MET A 185 -1.55 -13.78 -18.04
N LEU A 186 -2.24 -12.75 -18.52
CA LEU A 186 -3.69 -12.66 -18.44
C LEU A 186 -4.39 -13.72 -19.30
N GLU A 187 -3.87 -13.99 -20.49
CA GLU A 187 -4.38 -15.05 -21.36
C GLU A 187 -4.21 -16.44 -20.75
N SER A 188 -3.04 -16.71 -20.16
CA SER A 188 -2.77 -17.94 -19.43
C SER A 188 -3.71 -18.10 -18.22
N TYR A 189 -3.91 -17.04 -17.44
CA TYR A 189 -4.83 -17.03 -16.31
C TYR A 189 -6.27 -17.37 -16.72
N LEU A 190 -6.76 -16.77 -17.80
CA LEU A 190 -8.13 -16.99 -18.28
C LEU A 190 -8.38 -18.42 -18.79
N GLN A 191 -7.32 -19.15 -19.15
CA GLN A 191 -7.37 -20.55 -19.58
C GLN A 191 -7.15 -21.55 -18.44
N ALA A 192 -6.66 -21.09 -17.28
CA ALA A 192 -6.37 -21.93 -16.14
C ALA A 192 -7.66 -22.37 -15.42
N ASP A 193 -7.58 -23.47 -14.67
CA ASP A 193 -8.65 -23.87 -13.76
C ASP A 193 -8.76 -22.92 -12.56
N GLN A 194 -9.86 -23.05 -11.81
CA GLN A 194 -10.17 -22.16 -10.69
C GLN A 194 -9.12 -22.21 -9.56
N GLU A 195 -8.50 -23.37 -9.33
CA GLU A 195 -7.46 -23.52 -8.30
C GLU A 195 -6.19 -22.75 -8.68
N HIS A 196 -5.75 -22.90 -9.94
CA HIS A 196 -4.63 -22.15 -10.48
C HIS A 196 -4.91 -20.64 -10.53
N GLN A 197 -6.12 -20.24 -10.92
CA GLN A 197 -6.52 -18.83 -10.89
C GLN A 197 -6.42 -18.26 -9.48
N HIS A 198 -6.98 -18.95 -8.48
CA HIS A 198 -6.91 -18.50 -7.09
C HIS A 198 -5.47 -18.34 -6.62
N LYS A 199 -4.61 -19.32 -6.91
CA LYS A 199 -3.19 -19.28 -6.56
C LYS A 199 -2.43 -18.15 -7.25
N CYS A 200 -2.68 -17.91 -8.54
CA CYS A 200 -2.08 -16.79 -9.25
C CYS A 200 -2.50 -15.44 -8.68
N ASP A 201 -3.78 -15.30 -8.34
CA ASP A 201 -4.32 -14.08 -7.73
C ASP A 201 -3.69 -13.82 -6.36
N GLU A 202 -3.58 -14.86 -5.51
CA GLU A 202 -2.91 -14.78 -4.21
C GLU A 202 -1.44 -14.36 -4.35
N ILE A 203 -0.70 -14.94 -5.29
CA ILE A 203 0.70 -14.59 -5.55
C ILE A 203 0.82 -13.12 -5.96
N ILE A 204 -0.01 -12.65 -6.89
CA ILE A 204 0.05 -11.26 -7.38
C ILE A 204 -0.27 -10.27 -6.25
N ARG A 205 -1.29 -10.56 -5.44
CA ARG A 205 -1.64 -9.72 -4.30
C ARG A 205 -0.50 -9.64 -3.28
N ASN A 206 0.13 -10.77 -2.99
CA ASN A 206 1.25 -10.85 -2.06
C ASN A 206 2.49 -10.11 -2.58
N GLU A 207 2.85 -10.29 -3.86
CA GLU A 207 3.95 -9.56 -4.47
C GLU A 207 3.68 -8.05 -4.54
N ALA A 208 2.46 -7.65 -4.92
CA ALA A 208 2.05 -6.25 -4.94
C ALA A 208 2.15 -5.61 -3.55
N ARG A 209 1.74 -6.32 -2.50
CA ARG A 209 1.87 -5.89 -1.10
C ARG A 209 3.33 -5.67 -0.67
N LEU A 210 4.26 -6.46 -1.20
CA LEU A 210 5.70 -6.31 -0.90
C LEU A 210 6.38 -5.19 -1.70
N LEU A 211 5.77 -4.80 -2.82
CA LEU A 211 6.27 -3.75 -3.72
C LEU A 211 5.62 -2.38 -3.46
N TYR A 212 4.49 -2.37 -2.75
CA TYR A 212 3.82 -1.20 -2.22
C TYR A 212 4.55 -0.65 -0.98
#